data_AF-A0A158HQW3-F1
#
_entry.id   AF-A0A158HQW3-F1
#
_cell.length_a   1.000
_cell.length_b   1.000
_cell.length_c   1.000
_cell.angle_alpha   90.00
_cell.angle_beta   90.00
_cell.angle_gamma   90.00
#
_symmetry.space_group_name_H-M   'P 1'
#
loop_
_entity.id
_entity.type
_entity.pdbx_description
1 polymer ?
#
loop_
_entity_poly.entity_id
_entity_poly.type
_entity_poly.pdbx_seq_one_letter_code
_entity_poly.pdbx_strand_id
1 'polypeptide(L)'
;MTRSGKLKSKLFNVRRAAGTATLALLMLGGGFSGSAQAASFHCGKKVSSSEKLVCDDPELSSLDDKLAISYKRAKDVTPDTEAFEDDHIKQWQWRQHNCKDKTCVVNWYNRRISELDADFDQGTANQVTVLKASLAEQNLAPPAQAAVLRMKGDAGSLSMQ
;
A
#
# COMPACT_ATOMS: atom_id res chain seq x y z
N MET A 1 -12.61 69.08 -5.88
CA MET A 1 -12.22 68.35 -4.65
C MET A 1 -11.99 66.89 -5.04
N THR A 2 -10.79 66.52 -5.49
CA THR A 2 -9.76 65.80 -4.70
C THR A 2 -10.33 64.52 -4.07
N ARG A 3 -9.87 63.30 -4.41
CA ARG A 3 -8.51 62.83 -4.13
C ARG A 3 -8.19 61.53 -4.86
N SER A 4 -7.03 61.48 -5.50
CA SER A 4 -6.30 60.28 -5.93
C SER A 4 -5.87 59.39 -4.74
N GLY A 5 -5.70 58.08 -4.96
CA GLY A 5 -5.17 57.16 -3.97
C GLY A 5 -4.60 55.84 -4.52
N LYS A 6 -3.39 55.93 -5.10
CA LYS A 6 -2.40 54.87 -5.44
C LYS A 6 -2.62 53.44 -4.90
N LEU A 7 -2.69 52.46 -5.82
CA LEU A 7 -2.21 51.08 -5.58
C LEU A 7 -0.70 51.12 -5.33
N LYS A 8 -0.24 50.60 -4.19
CA LYS A 8 1.19 50.35 -3.93
C LYS A 8 1.47 48.86 -4.10
N SER A 9 2.15 48.52 -5.18
CA SER A 9 2.83 47.25 -5.37
C SER A 9 3.90 47.08 -4.28
N LYS A 10 3.79 46.01 -3.49
CA LYS A 10 4.91 45.60 -2.62
C LYS A 10 5.88 44.80 -3.47
N LEU A 11 6.91 45.49 -3.95
CA LEU A 11 8.13 44.87 -4.46
C LEU A 11 8.72 43.97 -3.36
N PHE A 12 8.85 42.69 -3.67
CA PHE A 12 9.64 41.74 -2.89
C PHE A 12 11.10 42.22 -2.91
N ASN A 13 11.60 42.56 -1.73
CA ASN A 13 12.97 43.01 -1.55
C ASN A 13 13.89 41.79 -1.46
N VAL A 14 14.43 41.34 -2.60
CA VAL A 14 15.46 40.30 -2.64
C VAL A 14 16.78 40.91 -2.19
N ARG A 15 17.15 40.73 -0.92
CA ARG A 15 18.50 41.02 -0.45
C ARG A 15 19.43 39.88 -0.87
N ARG A 16 20.16 40.09 -1.96
CA ARG A 16 21.39 39.34 -2.26
C ARG A 16 22.47 39.76 -1.26
N ALA A 17 22.77 38.91 -0.30
CA ALA A 17 24.04 38.99 0.44
C ALA A 17 25.03 38.04 -0.21
N ALA A 18 26.08 38.62 -0.78
CA ALA A 18 27.19 37.92 -1.39
C ALA A 18 28.14 37.36 -0.33
N GLY A 19 28.63 36.14 -0.56
CA GLY A 19 30.03 35.77 -0.38
C GLY A 19 30.54 35.50 1.03
N THR A 20 30.64 34.22 1.38
CA THR A 20 31.89 33.64 1.89
C THR A 20 32.03 32.22 1.34
N ALA A 21 33.01 32.04 0.45
CA ALA A 21 33.46 30.73 0.00
C ALA A 21 34.41 30.18 1.07
N THR A 22 33.95 29.25 1.91
CA THR A 22 34.83 28.39 2.70
C THR A 22 34.82 27.00 2.07
N LEU A 23 35.88 26.73 1.30
CA LEU A 23 36.33 25.39 0.98
C LEU A 23 36.80 24.67 2.27
N ALA A 24 36.65 23.35 2.26
CA ALA A 24 37.19 22.35 3.19
C ALA A 24 36.40 22.10 4.50
N LEU A 25 35.68 20.97 4.52
CA LEU A 25 36.22 19.75 5.13
C LEU A 25 35.39 18.53 4.67
N LEU A 26 35.99 17.65 3.85
CA LEU A 26 35.50 16.30 3.62
C LEU A 26 35.57 15.52 4.94
N MET A 27 34.48 15.51 5.70
CA MET A 27 34.34 14.58 6.82
C MET A 27 33.79 13.25 6.29
N LEU A 28 34.61 12.21 6.43
CA LEU A 28 34.28 10.82 6.16
C LEU A 28 33.11 10.36 7.05
N GLY A 29 31.89 10.53 6.56
CA GLY A 29 30.72 9.83 7.07
C GLY A 29 30.59 8.50 6.34
N GLY A 30 31.35 7.48 6.76
CA GLY A 30 31.17 6.12 6.28
C GLY A 30 29.74 5.67 6.56
N GLY A 31 28.94 5.57 5.50
CA GLY A 31 27.55 5.11 5.56
C GLY A 31 27.52 3.72 6.17
N PHE A 32 26.75 3.56 7.25
CA PHE A 32 26.39 2.23 7.71
C PHE A 32 25.53 1.60 6.62
N SER A 33 26.13 0.74 5.80
CA SER A 33 25.40 -0.18 4.94
C SER A 33 24.70 -1.19 5.86
N GLY A 34 23.57 -0.78 6.43
CA GLY A 34 22.58 -1.73 6.88
C GLY A 34 22.25 -2.60 5.68
N SER A 35 22.23 -3.93 5.87
CA SER A 35 21.68 -4.82 4.88
C SER A 35 20.31 -4.26 4.47
N ALA A 36 20.14 -4.03 3.17
CA ALA A 36 18.87 -3.55 2.64
C ALA A 36 17.97 -4.77 2.46
N GLN A 37 17.43 -5.31 3.56
CA GLN A 37 16.28 -6.21 3.47
C GLN A 37 15.08 -5.35 3.08
N ALA A 38 14.52 -5.65 1.91
CA ALA A 38 13.31 -5.00 1.41
C ALA A 38 12.10 -5.61 2.13
N ALA A 39 11.91 -5.24 3.40
CA ALA A 39 10.59 -5.35 4.00
C ALA A 39 9.69 -4.29 3.35
N SER A 40 8.37 -4.52 3.33
CA SER A 40 7.41 -3.55 2.77
C SER A 40 7.30 -2.27 3.60
N PHE A 41 8.00 -2.19 4.73
CA PHE A 41 8.07 -1.06 5.65
C PHE A 41 9.51 -0.63 5.94
N HIS A 42 9.67 0.53 6.56
CA HIS A 42 10.99 1.09 6.84
C HIS A 42 11.65 0.41 8.04
N CYS A 43 12.68 -0.39 7.80
CA CYS A 43 13.55 -0.94 8.84
C CYS A 43 14.39 0.16 9.48
N GLY A 44 13.94 0.67 10.63
CA GLY A 44 14.59 1.74 11.38
C GLY A 44 14.75 1.42 12.87
N LYS A 45 15.28 2.38 13.64
CA LYS A 45 15.50 2.20 15.08
C LYS A 45 14.22 2.08 15.93
N LYS A 46 13.06 2.47 15.38
CA LYS A 46 11.76 2.52 16.07
C LYS A 46 10.77 1.55 15.42
N VAL A 47 11.08 0.26 15.49
CA VAL A 47 10.20 -0.82 15.03
C VAL A 47 9.83 -1.73 16.20
N SER A 48 8.72 -2.46 16.11
CA SER A 48 8.35 -3.44 17.12
C SER A 48 9.34 -4.62 17.17
N SER A 49 9.27 -5.46 18.21
CA SER A 49 10.04 -6.70 18.25
C SER A 49 9.72 -7.61 17.05
N SER A 50 8.46 -7.66 16.63
CA SER A 50 8.04 -8.47 15.48
C SER A 50 8.58 -7.90 14.17
N GLU A 51 8.54 -6.59 13.98
CA GLU A 51 9.09 -5.96 12.77
C GLU A 51 10.60 -6.07 12.70
N LYS A 52 11.29 -6.01 13.85
CA LYS A 52 12.72 -6.27 13.90
C LYS A 52 13.07 -7.67 13.38
N LEU A 53 12.30 -8.68 13.75
CA LEU A 53 12.47 -10.04 13.21
C LEU A 53 12.32 -10.04 11.68
N VAL A 54 11.34 -9.31 11.14
CA VAL A 54 11.13 -9.20 9.68
C VAL A 54 12.30 -8.50 8.99
N CYS A 55 12.83 -7.43 9.58
CA CYS A 55 13.98 -6.71 9.05
C CYS A 55 15.27 -7.55 9.04
N ASP A 56 15.46 -8.41 10.04
CA ASP A 56 16.69 -9.17 10.22
C ASP A 56 16.65 -10.55 9.51
N ASP A 57 15.49 -10.99 9.00
CA ASP A 57 15.29 -12.32 8.41
C ASP A 57 14.72 -12.25 6.96
N PRO A 58 15.47 -12.70 5.94
CA PRO A 58 15.03 -12.65 4.54
C PRO A 58 13.77 -13.46 4.22
N GLU A 59 13.51 -14.56 4.95
CA GLU A 59 12.31 -15.37 4.74
C GLU A 59 11.08 -14.58 5.21
N LEU A 60 11.17 -13.95 6.38
CA LEU A 60 10.11 -13.09 6.89
C LEU A 60 9.89 -11.85 6.01
N SER A 61 10.96 -11.25 5.49
CA SER A 61 10.87 -10.16 4.51
C SER A 61 10.10 -10.59 3.25
N SER A 62 10.38 -11.78 2.72
CA SER A 62 9.64 -12.32 1.56
C SER A 62 8.17 -12.60 1.86
N LEU A 63 7.86 -13.06 3.08
CA LEU A 63 6.47 -13.24 3.51
C LEU A 63 5.74 -11.90 3.65
N ASP A 64 6.44 -10.85 4.05
CA ASP A 64 5.91 -9.48 4.10
C ASP A 64 5.54 -8.95 2.72
N ASP A 65 6.38 -9.17 1.70
CA ASP A 65 6.07 -8.83 0.31
C ASP A 65 4.86 -9.61 -0.23
N LYS A 66 4.78 -10.92 0.06
CA LYS A 66 3.63 -11.75 -0.33
C LYS A 66 2.34 -11.30 0.33
N LEU A 67 2.40 -10.90 1.59
CA LEU A 67 1.27 -10.31 2.30
C LEU A 67 0.79 -9.04 1.59
N ALA A 68 1.70 -8.14 1.20
CA ALA A 68 1.34 -6.91 0.50
C ALA A 68 0.61 -7.17 -0.84
N ILE A 69 1.05 -8.18 -1.60
CA ILE A 69 0.40 -8.60 -2.85
C ILE A 69 -1.00 -9.14 -2.59
N SER A 70 -1.17 -10.00 -1.58
CA SER A 70 -2.46 -10.61 -1.25
C SER A 70 -3.44 -9.59 -0.69
N TYR A 71 -2.93 -8.68 0.14
CA TYR A 71 -3.66 -7.53 0.67
C TYR A 71 -4.23 -6.65 -0.45
N LYS A 72 -3.38 -6.26 -1.41
CA LYS A 72 -3.81 -5.41 -2.54
C LYS A 72 -4.94 -6.08 -3.32
N ARG A 73 -4.78 -7.36 -3.68
CA ARG A 73 -5.79 -8.12 -4.42
C ARG A 73 -7.12 -8.19 -3.66
N ALA A 74 -7.09 -8.54 -2.38
CA ALA A 74 -8.31 -8.62 -1.56
C ALA A 74 -8.98 -7.25 -1.40
N LYS A 75 -8.20 -6.18 -1.19
CA LYS A 75 -8.69 -4.80 -1.10
C LYS A 75 -9.39 -4.35 -2.37
N ASP A 76 -8.90 -4.74 -3.55
CA ASP A 76 -9.48 -4.35 -4.84
C ASP A 76 -10.86 -4.99 -5.08
N VAL A 77 -11.21 -6.04 -4.33
CA VAL A 77 -12.47 -6.78 -4.52
C VAL A 77 -13.42 -6.76 -3.34
N THR A 78 -13.03 -6.18 -2.20
CA THR A 78 -13.91 -6.10 -1.02
C THR A 78 -15.11 -5.17 -1.27
N PRO A 79 -16.33 -5.55 -0.85
CA PRO A 79 -17.49 -4.67 -0.90
C PRO A 79 -17.47 -3.58 0.19
N ASP A 80 -16.68 -3.76 1.24
CA ASP A 80 -16.55 -2.83 2.37
C ASP A 80 -15.07 -2.58 2.65
N THR A 81 -14.55 -1.46 2.14
CA THR A 81 -13.13 -1.10 2.29
C THR A 81 -12.82 -0.62 3.71
N GLU A 82 -13.77 -0.01 4.41
CA GLU A 82 -13.54 0.51 5.77
C GLU A 82 -13.36 -0.65 6.75
N ALA A 83 -14.29 -1.62 6.73
CA ALA A 83 -14.19 -2.81 7.58
C ALA A 83 -12.92 -3.63 7.27
N PHE A 84 -12.53 -3.70 6.00
CA PHE A 84 -11.32 -4.41 5.57
C PHE A 84 -10.03 -3.76 6.09
N GLU A 85 -9.92 -2.43 6.00
CA GLU A 85 -8.79 -1.67 6.57
C GLU A 85 -8.73 -1.80 8.09
N ASP A 86 -9.89 -1.76 8.76
CA ASP A 86 -10.00 -1.97 10.20
C ASP A 86 -9.49 -3.35 10.64
N ASP A 87 -9.86 -4.41 9.92
CA ASP A 87 -9.32 -5.76 10.18
C ASP A 87 -7.82 -5.82 9.90
N HIS A 88 -7.34 -5.25 8.80
CA HIS A 88 -5.90 -5.20 8.49
C HIS A 88 -5.08 -4.59 9.63
N ILE A 89 -5.52 -3.44 10.16
CA ILE A 89 -4.86 -2.77 11.28
C ILE A 89 -4.88 -3.65 12.53
N LYS A 90 -6.03 -4.27 12.85
CA LYS A 90 -6.16 -5.17 14.02
C LYS A 90 -5.24 -6.37 13.92
N GLN A 91 -5.18 -7.04 12.75
CA GLN A 91 -4.31 -8.19 12.54
C GLN A 91 -2.83 -7.79 12.66
N TRP A 92 -2.44 -6.67 12.05
CA TRP A 92 -1.08 -6.16 12.16
C TRP A 92 -0.73 -5.88 13.63
N GLN A 93 -1.52 -5.08 14.34
CA GLN A 93 -1.30 -4.76 15.76
C GLN A 93 -1.20 -6.03 16.63
N TRP A 94 -2.06 -7.02 16.38
CA TRP A 94 -2.01 -8.29 17.09
C TRP A 94 -0.64 -8.96 16.93
N ARG A 95 -0.08 -9.01 15.72
CA ARG A 95 1.26 -9.58 15.47
C ARG A 95 2.33 -8.86 16.27
N GLN A 96 2.30 -7.51 16.26
CA GLN A 96 3.29 -6.69 16.97
C GLN A 96 3.31 -6.99 18.47
N HIS A 97 2.11 -7.18 19.06
CA HIS A 97 1.98 -7.43 20.48
C HIS A 97 2.27 -8.87 20.88
N ASN A 98 1.85 -9.85 20.09
CA ASN A 98 1.85 -11.25 20.49
C ASN A 98 3.06 -12.04 20.00
N CYS A 99 3.62 -11.74 18.82
CA CYS A 99 4.75 -12.48 18.29
C CYS A 99 6.10 -11.95 18.80
N LYS A 100 6.89 -12.87 19.39
CA LYS A 100 8.22 -12.58 19.97
C LYS A 100 9.35 -13.43 19.37
N ASP A 101 9.03 -14.37 18.49
CA ASP A 101 9.99 -15.23 17.80
C ASP A 101 9.60 -15.44 16.33
N LYS A 102 10.55 -15.98 15.55
CA LYS A 102 10.37 -16.23 14.11
C LYS A 102 9.20 -17.16 13.83
N THR A 103 9.06 -18.24 14.60
CA THR A 103 8.01 -19.26 14.37
C THR A 103 6.61 -18.64 14.47
N CYS A 104 6.36 -17.79 15.48
CA CYS A 104 5.11 -17.06 15.59
C CYS A 104 4.84 -16.16 14.38
N VAL A 105 5.85 -15.39 13.95
CA VAL A 105 5.72 -14.46 12.83
C VAL A 105 5.46 -15.20 11.51
N VAL A 106 6.16 -16.31 11.25
CA VAL A 106 5.91 -17.18 10.08
C VAL A 106 4.47 -17.70 10.08
N ASN A 107 4.02 -18.26 11.21
CA ASN A 107 2.65 -18.78 11.31
C ASN A 107 1.60 -17.70 11.10
N TRP A 108 1.83 -16.50 11.63
CA TRP A 108 0.94 -15.37 11.42
C TRP A 108 0.87 -14.96 9.94
N TYR A 109 2.02 -14.85 9.25
CA TYR A 109 2.03 -14.48 7.83
C TYR A 109 1.30 -15.52 6.97
N ASN A 110 1.61 -16.80 7.16
CA ASN A 110 0.99 -17.88 6.39
C ASN A 110 -0.52 -17.91 6.57
N ARG A 111 -1.00 -17.79 7.82
CA ARG A 111 -2.43 -17.68 8.11
C ARG A 111 -3.03 -16.46 7.41
N ARG A 112 -2.44 -15.28 7.60
CA ARG A 112 -3.03 -14.03 7.09
C ARG A 112 -3.03 -13.96 5.57
N ILE A 113 -1.99 -14.46 4.91
CA ILE A 113 -1.95 -14.58 3.44
C ILE A 113 -3.08 -15.49 2.97
N SER A 114 -3.26 -16.65 3.59
CA SER A 114 -4.33 -17.58 3.23
C SER A 114 -5.72 -16.99 3.43
N GLU A 115 -5.94 -16.19 4.49
CA GLU A 115 -7.19 -15.48 4.73
C GLU A 115 -7.45 -14.45 3.61
N LEU A 116 -6.45 -13.63 3.26
CA LEU A 116 -6.57 -12.62 2.21
C LEU A 116 -6.76 -13.21 0.81
N ASP A 117 -6.09 -14.32 0.51
CA ASP A 117 -6.31 -15.04 -0.76
C ASP A 117 -7.74 -15.58 -0.86
N ALA A 118 -8.29 -16.12 0.24
CA ALA A 118 -9.68 -16.56 0.28
C ALA A 118 -10.66 -15.39 0.14
N ASP A 119 -10.38 -14.24 0.77
CA ASP A 119 -11.18 -13.02 0.61
C ASP A 119 -11.17 -12.53 -0.84
N PHE A 120 -10.02 -12.61 -1.52
CA PHE A 120 -9.90 -12.27 -2.94
C PHE A 120 -10.75 -13.19 -3.83
N ASP A 121 -10.67 -14.50 -3.61
CA ASP A 121 -11.44 -15.48 -4.38
C ASP A 121 -12.95 -15.27 -4.18
N GLN A 122 -13.37 -15.07 -2.92
CA GLN A 122 -14.77 -14.81 -2.59
C GLN A 122 -15.26 -13.47 -3.14
N GLY A 123 -14.48 -12.41 -3.03
CA GLY A 123 -14.81 -11.09 -3.56
C GLY A 123 -14.96 -11.10 -5.09
N THR A 124 -14.06 -11.81 -5.77
CA THR A 124 -14.13 -11.99 -7.23
C THR A 124 -15.39 -12.74 -7.65
N ALA A 125 -15.72 -13.83 -6.97
CA ALA A 125 -16.94 -14.59 -7.22
C ALA A 125 -18.20 -13.75 -6.97
N ASN A 126 -18.19 -12.93 -5.92
CA ASN A 126 -19.28 -12.02 -5.60
C ASN A 126 -19.47 -10.95 -6.69
N GLN A 127 -18.39 -10.33 -7.19
CA GLN A 127 -18.48 -9.35 -8.28
C GLN A 127 -19.07 -9.95 -9.55
N VAL A 128 -18.67 -11.17 -9.92
CA VAL A 128 -19.24 -11.87 -11.09
C VAL A 128 -20.73 -12.13 -10.89
N THR A 129 -21.13 -12.53 -9.69
CA THR A 129 -22.54 -12.80 -9.35
C THR A 129 -23.38 -11.53 -9.41
N VAL A 130 -22.92 -10.44 -8.81
CA VAL A 130 -23.58 -9.13 -8.86
C VAL A 130 -23.70 -8.63 -10.30
N LEU A 131 -22.61 -8.72 -11.09
CA LEU A 131 -22.64 -8.31 -12.50
C LEU A 131 -23.67 -9.12 -13.30
N LYS A 132 -23.73 -10.43 -13.12
CA LYS A 132 -24.75 -11.28 -13.78
C LYS A 132 -26.17 -10.87 -13.40
N ALA A 133 -26.43 -10.59 -12.13
CA ALA A 133 -27.73 -10.11 -11.67
C ALA A 133 -28.08 -8.77 -12.32
N SER A 134 -27.16 -7.79 -12.31
CA SER A 134 -27.37 -6.49 -12.96
C SER A 134 -27.58 -6.60 -14.48
N LEU A 135 -26.93 -7.54 -15.16
CA LEU A 135 -27.13 -7.78 -16.59
C LEU A 135 -28.49 -8.42 -16.90
N ALA A 136 -29.00 -9.27 -16.01
CA ALA A 136 -30.32 -9.86 -16.14
C ALA A 136 -31.42 -8.78 -16.07
N GLU A 137 -31.24 -7.76 -15.24
CA GLU A 137 -32.17 -6.64 -15.10
C GLU A 137 -32.18 -5.69 -16.33
N GLN A 138 -31.09 -5.66 -17.11
CA GLN A 138 -30.94 -4.73 -18.25
C GLN A 138 -31.68 -5.17 -19.53
N ASN A 139 -32.40 -6.29 -19.53
CA ASN A 139 -33.10 -6.84 -20.71
C ASN A 139 -32.22 -6.98 -21.98
N LEU A 140 -30.91 -7.17 -21.79
CA LEU A 140 -29.97 -7.38 -22.89
C LEU A 140 -30.19 -8.75 -23.54
N ALA A 141 -30.02 -8.82 -24.86
CA ALA A 141 -30.03 -10.11 -25.56
C ALA A 141 -28.91 -11.03 -25.01
N PRO A 142 -29.11 -12.36 -24.91
CA PRO A 142 -28.12 -13.27 -24.34
C PRO A 142 -26.70 -13.17 -24.94
N PRO A 143 -26.53 -12.95 -26.26
CA PRO A 143 -25.19 -12.75 -26.83
C PRO A 143 -24.49 -11.50 -26.29
N ALA A 144 -25.23 -10.41 -26.02
CA ALA A 144 -24.69 -9.18 -25.47
C ALA A 144 -24.25 -9.36 -24.01
N GLN A 145 -25.05 -10.05 -23.20
CA GLN A 145 -24.67 -10.41 -21.82
C GLN A 145 -23.39 -11.26 -21.79
N ALA A 146 -23.29 -12.24 -22.70
CA ALA A 146 -22.11 -13.09 -22.82
C ALA A 146 -20.86 -12.32 -23.27
N ALA A 147 -21.01 -11.29 -24.10
CA ALA A 147 -19.91 -10.43 -24.50
C ALA A 147 -19.38 -9.60 -23.30
N VAL A 148 -20.25 -8.99 -22.51
CA VAL A 148 -19.86 -8.20 -21.32
C VAL A 148 -19.13 -9.06 -20.28
N LEU A 149 -19.62 -10.28 -20.03
CA LEU A 149 -18.97 -11.19 -19.09
C LEU A 149 -17.56 -11.60 -19.54
N ARG A 150 -17.34 -11.81 -20.84
CA ARG A 150 -16.00 -12.10 -21.40
C ARG A 150 -15.07 -10.91 -21.24
N MET A 151 -15.55 -9.71 -21.58
CA MET A 151 -14.76 -8.48 -21.43
C MET A 151 -14.33 -8.24 -19.97
N LYS A 152 -15.18 -8.56 -18.98
CA LYS A 152 -14.81 -8.45 -17.56
C LYS A 152 -13.79 -9.51 -17.14
N GLY A 153 -13.88 -10.73 -17.65
CA GLY A 153 -12.89 -11.80 -17.42
C GLY A 153 -11.50 -11.43 -17.95
N ASP A 154 -11.45 -10.86 -19.16
CA ASP A 154 -10.20 -10.43 -19.79
C ASP A 154 -9.58 -9.21 -19.09
N ALA A 155 -10.42 -8.27 -18.61
CA ALA A 155 -9.97 -7.14 -17.79
C ALA A 155 -9.48 -7.57 -16.40
N GLY A 156 -10.09 -8.60 -15.80
CA GLY A 156 -9.63 -9.20 -14.54
C GLY A 156 -8.24 -9.83 -14.68
N SER A 157 -8.01 -10.55 -15.78
CA SER A 157 -6.70 -11.14 -16.13
C SER A 157 -5.58 -10.10 -16.33
N LEU A 158 -5.90 -8.92 -16.86
CA LEU A 158 -4.94 -7.83 -17.06
C LEU A 158 -4.58 -7.09 -15.77
N SER A 159 -5.44 -7.15 -14.75
CA SER A 159 -5.21 -6.59 -13.41
C SER A 159 -4.38 -7.50 -12.50
N MET A 160 -4.07 -8.73 -12.95
CA MET A 160 -3.33 -9.74 -12.17
C MET A 160 -1.81 -9.76 -12.46
N GLN A 161 -1.29 -8.80 -13.23
CA GLN A 161 0.13 -8.64 -13.56
C GLN A 161 0.77 -7.44 -12.85
#